data_AF-A0A3D2YGB8-F1
#
_entry.id   AF-A0A3D2YGB8-F1
#
_cell.length_a   1.000
_cell.length_b   1.000
_cell.length_c   1.000
_cell.angle_alpha   90.00
_cell.angle_beta   90.00
_cell.angle_gamma   90.00
#
_symmetry.space_group_name_H-M   'P 1'
#
loop_
_entity.id
_entity.type
_entity.pdbx_description
1 polymer ?
#
loop_
_entity_poly.entity_id
_entity_poly.type
_entity_poly.pdbx_seq_one_letter_code
_entity_poly.pdbx_strand_id
1 'polypeptide(L)'
;KKLEASRRSVRSDVDFVITFEELRGMFEAKNIDFSQIPDLPSHYEASAPGVGFAAGGGVAKAVKDVIHRLHPEMEVKTVAAEGLNQCRHMLRLARTGKYDGYLLEGMACPGGCIAGAGTVQPPEKSRRALERYKEAVSISNPMDSQYMEDIHLLYESDTDWGRVGRH
;
A
#
# COMPACT_ATOMS: atom_id res chain seq x y z
N LYS A 1 -10.13 -5.61 -0.71
CA LYS A 1 -10.42 -4.28 -1.30
C LYS A 1 -11.86 -4.14 -1.79
N LYS A 2 -12.46 -5.10 -2.52
CA LYS A 2 -13.89 -5.00 -2.94
C LYS A 2 -14.88 -4.73 -1.79
N LEU A 3 -14.78 -5.49 -0.70
CA LEU A 3 -15.60 -5.28 0.50
C LEU A 3 -15.30 -3.98 1.26
N GLU A 4 -14.14 -3.38 1.04
CA GLU A 4 -13.78 -2.09 1.65
C GLU A 4 -14.39 -0.95 0.84
N ALA A 5 -14.31 -1.01 -0.49
CA ALA A 5 -14.95 -0.06 -1.39
C ALA A 5 -16.49 -0.06 -1.28
N SER A 6 -17.11 -1.18 -0.92
CA SER A 6 -18.56 -1.24 -0.71
C SER A 6 -19.04 -0.61 0.60
N ARG A 7 -18.13 -0.20 1.51
CA ARG A 7 -18.50 0.46 2.76
C ARG A 7 -19.13 1.81 2.48
N ARG A 8 -20.18 2.16 3.21
CA ARG A 8 -20.91 3.44 3.03
C ARG A 8 -20.00 4.67 3.10
N SER A 9 -18.95 4.62 3.92
CA SER A 9 -17.99 5.70 4.11
C SER A 9 -16.89 5.78 3.04
N VAL A 10 -16.86 4.87 2.07
CA VAL A 10 -15.80 4.77 1.03
C VAL A 10 -16.41 4.68 -0.37
N ARG A 11 -17.67 4.24 -0.50
CA ARG A 11 -18.32 3.98 -1.78
C ARG A 11 -18.43 5.21 -2.69
N SER A 12 -18.39 6.41 -2.13
CA SER A 12 -18.32 7.67 -2.91
C SER A 12 -16.98 7.85 -3.62
N ASP A 13 -15.91 7.27 -3.09
CA ASP A 13 -14.54 7.59 -3.49
C ASP A 13 -13.95 6.52 -4.43
N VAL A 14 -14.61 5.36 -4.55
CA VAL A 14 -14.13 4.22 -5.34
C VAL A 14 -15.27 3.65 -6.17
N ASP A 15 -15.23 3.88 -7.48
CA ASP A 15 -16.22 3.35 -8.43
C ASP A 15 -16.10 1.83 -8.61
N PHE A 16 -14.88 1.34 -8.82
CA PHE A 16 -14.62 -0.06 -9.16
C PHE A 16 -13.35 -0.59 -8.48
N VAL A 17 -13.36 -1.89 -8.19
CA VAL A 17 -12.18 -2.62 -7.71
C VAL A 17 -12.02 -3.86 -8.57
N ILE A 18 -10.84 -4.02 -9.16
CA ILE A 18 -10.50 -5.11 -10.08
C ILE A 18 -9.37 -5.93 -9.45
N THR A 19 -9.44 -7.26 -9.51
CA THR A 19 -8.34 -8.16 -9.10
C THR A 19 -7.32 -8.36 -10.21
N PHE A 20 -6.12 -8.86 -9.90
CA PHE A 20 -5.13 -9.17 -10.94
C PHE A 20 -5.63 -10.24 -11.93
N GLU A 21 -6.44 -11.20 -11.48
CA GLU A 21 -7.05 -12.22 -12.34
C GLU A 21 -8.10 -11.63 -13.28
N GLU A 22 -8.97 -10.75 -12.77
CA GLU A 22 -9.99 -10.07 -13.60
C GLU A 22 -9.32 -9.19 -14.65
N LEU A 23 -8.30 -8.43 -14.25
CA LEU A 23 -7.51 -7.61 -15.14
C LEU A 23 -6.82 -8.47 -16.22
N ARG A 24 -6.21 -9.60 -15.84
CA ARG A 24 -5.62 -10.55 -16.80
C ARG A 24 -6.67 -11.07 -17.78
N GLY A 25 -7.86 -11.45 -17.30
CA GLY A 25 -8.96 -11.90 -18.17
C GLY A 25 -9.41 -10.83 -19.17
N MET A 26 -9.40 -9.55 -18.79
CA MET A 26 -9.70 -8.44 -19.70
C MET A 26 -8.66 -8.32 -20.83
N PHE A 27 -7.37 -8.47 -20.50
CA PHE A 27 -6.29 -8.44 -21.50
C PHE A 27 -6.34 -9.65 -22.43
N GLU A 28 -6.56 -10.85 -21.89
CA GLU A 28 -6.72 -12.09 -22.67
C GLU A 28 -7.90 -11.98 -23.65
N ALA A 29 -9.05 -11.46 -23.20
CA ALA A 29 -10.23 -11.25 -24.06
C ALA A 29 -9.98 -10.25 -25.21
N LYS A 30 -8.99 -9.36 -25.07
CA LYS A 30 -8.56 -8.41 -26.08
C LYS A 30 -7.37 -8.91 -26.91
N ASN A 31 -6.90 -10.14 -26.69
CA ASN A 31 -5.70 -10.71 -27.30
C ASN A 31 -4.46 -9.83 -27.09
N ILE A 32 -4.34 -9.21 -25.90
CA ILE A 32 -3.17 -8.41 -25.53
C ILE A 32 -2.16 -9.35 -24.84
N ASP A 33 -1.02 -9.58 -25.51
CA ASP A 33 0.08 -10.37 -24.98
C ASP A 33 1.20 -9.46 -24.47
N PHE A 34 1.38 -9.44 -23.15
CA PHE A 34 2.43 -8.66 -22.48
C PHE A 34 3.85 -9.03 -22.94
N SER A 35 4.08 -10.26 -23.41
CA SER A 35 5.41 -10.68 -23.89
C SER A 35 5.84 -9.97 -25.17
N GLN A 36 4.88 -9.42 -25.91
CA GLN A 36 5.10 -8.68 -27.16
C GLN A 36 5.21 -7.17 -26.93
N ILE A 37 4.97 -6.70 -25.70
CA ILE A 37 5.06 -5.29 -25.35
C ILE A 37 6.48 -5.03 -24.86
N PRO A 38 7.25 -4.13 -25.50
CA PRO A 38 8.57 -3.78 -25.03
C PRO A 38 8.47 -3.12 -23.65
N ASP A 39 9.37 -3.52 -22.75
CA ASP A 39 9.50 -2.87 -21.46
C ASP A 39 9.90 -1.40 -21.68
N LEU A 40 9.04 -0.49 -21.22
CA LEU A 40 9.36 0.92 -21.14
C LEU A 40 9.95 1.23 -19.75
N PRO A 41 10.90 2.18 -19.64
CA PRO A 41 11.36 2.65 -18.34
C PRO A 41 10.15 3.06 -17.50
N SER A 42 9.99 2.42 -16.35
CA SER A 42 8.94 2.81 -15.41
C SER A 42 9.30 4.17 -14.82
N HIS A 43 8.41 5.14 -14.95
CA HIS A 43 8.49 6.38 -14.19
C HIS A 43 8.00 6.07 -12.76
N TYR A 44 8.92 5.68 -11.88
CA TYR A 44 8.59 5.44 -10.48
C TYR A 44 8.35 6.77 -9.79
N GLU A 45 7.08 7.14 -9.64
CA GLU A 45 6.66 8.36 -8.97
C GLU A 45 6.42 8.14 -7.46
N ALA A 46 6.31 6.88 -7.04
CA ALA A 46 6.21 6.50 -5.64
C ALA A 46 7.58 6.49 -4.98
N SER A 47 7.65 6.89 -3.70
CA SER A 47 8.85 6.76 -2.88
C SER A 47 9.16 5.30 -2.53
N ALA A 48 10.40 5.01 -2.15
CA ALA A 48 10.81 3.66 -1.74
C ALA A 48 9.95 3.11 -0.58
N PRO A 49 9.59 3.90 0.46
CA PRO A 49 8.60 3.48 1.46
C PRO A 49 7.20 3.27 0.88
N GLY A 50 6.79 4.09 -0.09
CA GLY A 50 5.51 3.93 -0.81
C GLY A 50 5.41 2.61 -1.58
N VAL A 51 6.48 2.23 -2.29
CA VAL A 51 6.58 0.90 -2.94
C VAL A 51 6.58 -0.21 -1.89
N GLY A 52 7.37 -0.04 -0.82
CA GLY A 52 7.51 -1.03 0.26
C GLY A 52 6.22 -1.33 1.05
N PHE A 53 5.20 -0.46 0.96
CA PHE A 53 3.89 -0.63 1.61
C PHE A 53 3.24 -2.00 1.35
N ALA A 54 3.46 -2.58 0.17
CA ALA A 54 2.79 -3.82 -0.24
C ALA A 54 3.27 -5.07 0.51
N ALA A 55 4.41 -5.01 1.20
CA ALA A 55 4.94 -6.09 2.03
C ALA A 55 4.51 -5.94 3.50
N GLY A 56 4.41 -7.07 4.22
CA GLY A 56 4.17 -7.03 5.66
C GLY A 56 5.31 -6.31 6.40
N GLY A 57 4.96 -5.45 7.35
CA GLY A 57 5.93 -4.60 8.04
C GLY A 57 6.24 -3.29 7.31
N GLY A 58 5.79 -3.13 6.07
CA GLY A 58 6.09 -1.97 5.23
C GLY A 58 5.49 -0.67 5.77
N VAL A 59 4.28 -0.74 6.34
CA VAL A 59 3.57 0.43 6.83
C VAL A 59 4.20 0.96 8.12
N ALA A 60 4.41 0.09 9.11
CA ALA A 60 4.99 0.51 10.38
C ALA A 60 6.43 1.01 10.19
N LYS A 61 7.18 0.40 9.26
CA LYS A 61 8.50 0.89 8.90
C LYS A 61 8.45 2.29 8.30
N ALA A 62 7.60 2.53 7.30
CA ALA A 62 7.47 3.84 6.68
C ALA A 62 7.10 4.93 7.70
N VAL A 63 6.13 4.64 8.58
CA VAL A 63 5.72 5.56 9.66
C VAL A 63 6.88 5.83 10.63
N LYS A 64 7.59 4.77 11.06
CA LYS A 64 8.76 4.88 11.95
C LYS A 64 9.85 5.74 11.32
N ASP A 65 10.16 5.53 10.05
CA ASP A 65 11.22 6.26 9.33
C ASP A 65 10.87 7.75 9.22
N VAL A 66 9.60 8.09 8.94
CA VAL A 66 9.12 9.48 8.93
C VAL A 66 9.19 10.11 10.32
N ILE A 67 8.74 9.42 11.37
CA ILE A 67 8.81 9.94 12.75
C ILE A 67 10.26 10.17 13.15
N HIS A 68 11.16 9.23 12.89
CA HIS A 68 12.58 9.38 13.23
C HIS A 68 13.22 10.57 12.52
N ARG A 69 12.77 10.90 11.29
CA ARG A 69 13.24 12.10 10.58
C ARG A 69 12.74 13.39 11.21
N LEU A 70 11.48 13.44 11.64
CA LEU A 70 10.85 14.63 12.22
C LEU A 70 11.23 14.84 13.69
N HIS A 71 11.41 13.74 14.42
CA HIS A 71 11.68 13.66 15.86
C HIS A 71 12.74 12.57 16.12
N PRO A 72 14.03 12.85 15.85
CA PRO A 72 15.11 11.86 15.97
C PRO A 72 15.26 11.25 17.37
N GLU A 73 14.85 11.99 18.40
CA GLU A 73 14.84 11.58 19.80
C GLU A 73 13.72 10.60 20.17
N MET A 74 12.69 10.49 19.33
CA MET A 74 11.53 9.66 19.60
C MET A 74 11.78 8.20 19.18
N GLU A 75 11.78 7.29 20.16
CA GLU A 75 11.81 5.87 19.88
C GLU A 75 10.40 5.33 19.59
N VAL A 76 10.18 4.85 18.36
CA VAL A 76 8.93 4.16 17.99
C VAL A 76 9.14 2.64 18.04
N LYS A 77 8.50 2.01 19.03
CA LYS A 77 8.47 0.55 19.15
C LYS A 77 7.38 0.00 18.25
N THR A 78 7.68 -1.10 17.56
CA THR A 78 6.74 -1.72 16.61
C THR A 78 6.63 -3.22 16.85
N VAL A 79 5.46 -3.79 16.58
CA VAL A 79 5.29 -5.24 16.46
C VAL A 79 4.38 -5.52 15.28
N ALA A 80 4.74 -6.53 14.48
CA ALA A 80 3.99 -6.95 13.32
C ALA A 80 3.46 -8.37 13.52
N ALA A 81 2.29 -8.64 12.96
CA ALA A 81 1.70 -9.96 12.89
C ALA A 81 1.13 -10.22 11.49
N GLU A 82 1.33 -11.43 10.98
CA GLU A 82 0.81 -11.84 9.69
C GLU A 82 -0.07 -13.08 9.82
N GLY A 83 -1.18 -13.10 9.08
CA GLY A 83 -2.24 -14.06 9.28
C GLY A 83 -3.20 -13.64 10.38
N LEU A 84 -4.50 -13.83 10.13
CA LEU A 84 -5.57 -13.43 11.07
C LEU A 84 -5.42 -14.05 12.46
N ASN A 85 -4.93 -15.29 12.55
CA ASN A 85 -4.69 -15.96 13.83
C ASN A 85 -3.61 -15.26 14.66
N GLN A 86 -2.49 -14.87 14.03
CA GLN A 86 -1.42 -14.15 14.72
C GLN A 86 -1.81 -12.73 15.05
N CYS A 87 -2.55 -12.05 14.15
CA CYS A 87 -3.12 -10.74 14.44
C CYS A 87 -4.03 -10.79 15.68
N ARG A 88 -4.91 -11.79 15.77
CA ARG A 88 -5.76 -12.00 16.95
C ARG A 88 -4.94 -12.27 18.21
N HIS A 89 -3.86 -13.04 18.12
CA HIS A 89 -2.96 -13.29 19.24
C HIS A 89 -2.27 -12.00 19.72
N MET A 90 -1.71 -11.22 18.79
CA MET A 90 -1.10 -9.92 19.07
C MET A 90 -2.08 -8.97 19.77
N LEU A 91 -3.32 -8.87 19.27
CA LEU A 91 -4.35 -8.02 19.89
C LEU A 91 -4.75 -8.50 21.30
N ARG A 92 -4.78 -9.81 21.55
CA ARG A 92 -5.03 -10.35 22.90
C ARG A 92 -3.93 -9.98 23.88
N LEU A 93 -2.67 -10.03 23.45
CA LEU A 93 -1.54 -9.58 24.24
C LEU A 93 -1.55 -8.06 24.45
N ALA A 94 -1.91 -7.29 23.43
CA ALA A 94 -2.06 -5.83 23.56
C ALA A 94 -3.09 -5.46 24.65
N ARG A 95 -4.20 -6.20 24.73
CA ARG A 95 -5.22 -5.99 25.78
C ARG A 95 -4.71 -6.17 27.21
N THR A 96 -3.60 -6.89 27.42
CA THR A 96 -3.00 -7.06 28.75
C THR A 96 -1.98 -5.97 29.10
N GLY A 97 -1.85 -4.92 28.28
CA GLY A 97 -0.85 -3.86 28.46
C GLY A 97 0.55 -4.21 27.95
N LYS A 98 0.74 -5.40 27.34
CA LYS A 98 2.07 -5.87 26.90
C LYS A 98 2.71 -4.95 25.84
N TYR A 99 1.88 -4.28 25.04
CA TYR A 99 2.30 -3.47 23.92
C TYR A 99 1.89 -2.00 24.07
N ASP A 100 1.76 -1.51 25.30
CA ASP A 100 1.47 -0.09 25.56
C ASP A 100 2.57 0.78 24.95
N GLY A 101 2.16 1.75 24.12
CA GLY A 101 3.07 2.63 23.38
C GLY A 101 3.71 2.02 22.12
N TYR A 102 3.34 0.80 21.71
CA TYR A 102 3.82 0.21 20.45
C TYR A 102 2.88 0.54 19.29
N LEU A 103 3.45 0.76 18.10
CA LEU A 103 2.73 0.72 16.83
C LEU A 103 2.55 -0.75 16.41
N LEU A 104 1.30 -1.19 16.26
CA LEU A 104 0.96 -2.56 15.89
C LEU A 104 0.56 -2.65 14.42
N GLU A 105 1.22 -3.51 13.64
CA GLU A 105 0.86 -3.77 12.25
C GLU A 105 0.32 -5.18 12.08
N GLY A 106 -0.88 -5.30 11.50
CA GLY A 106 -1.53 -6.60 11.26
C GLY A 106 -1.84 -6.81 9.79
N MET A 107 -1.28 -7.85 9.19
CA MET A 107 -1.57 -8.26 7.83
C MET A 107 -2.41 -9.54 7.82
N ALA A 108 -3.52 -9.53 7.10
CA ALA A 108 -4.40 -10.70 7.03
C ALA A 108 -3.74 -11.89 6.30
N CYS A 109 -2.89 -11.62 5.31
CA CYS A 109 -2.17 -12.62 4.54
C CYS A 109 -0.70 -12.70 5.00
N PRO A 110 -0.12 -13.91 5.16
CA PRO A 110 1.33 -14.08 5.30
C PRO A 110 2.06 -13.44 4.11
N GLY A 111 3.09 -12.64 4.37
CA GLY A 111 3.86 -11.90 3.36
C GLY A 111 3.22 -10.60 2.88
N GLY A 112 2.10 -10.17 3.46
CA GLY A 112 1.42 -8.92 3.07
C GLY A 112 0.65 -9.02 1.75
N CYS A 113 0.36 -7.86 1.13
CA CYS A 113 -0.46 -7.78 -0.07
C CYS A 113 0.17 -8.49 -1.28
N ILE A 114 1.50 -8.47 -1.41
CA ILE A 114 2.24 -9.15 -2.49
C ILE A 114 2.09 -10.68 -2.49
N ALA A 115 1.61 -11.24 -1.37
CA ALA A 115 1.35 -12.65 -1.16
C ALA A 115 -0.14 -12.93 -0.88
N GLY A 116 -1.01 -11.94 -1.09
CA GLY A 116 -2.44 -12.04 -0.82
C GLY A 116 -3.19 -12.89 -1.85
N ALA A 117 -4.42 -13.28 -1.50
CA ALA A 117 -5.26 -14.16 -2.32
C ALA A 117 -5.60 -13.65 -3.74
N GLY A 118 -5.40 -12.37 -4.00
CA GLY A 118 -5.67 -11.78 -5.31
C GLY A 118 -4.46 -11.78 -6.26
N THR A 119 -3.29 -12.26 -5.84
CA THR A 119 -2.07 -12.25 -6.66
C THR A 119 -1.99 -13.45 -7.59
N VAL A 120 -1.27 -13.30 -8.70
CA VAL A 120 -1.16 -14.31 -9.77
C VAL A 120 0.24 -14.92 -9.88
N GLN A 121 1.11 -14.60 -8.92
CA GLN A 121 2.53 -14.97 -8.95
C GLN A 121 2.95 -15.56 -7.59
N PRO A 122 3.89 -16.53 -7.56
CA PRO A 122 4.43 -17.05 -6.31
C PRO A 122 4.98 -15.94 -5.39
N PRO A 123 4.70 -15.97 -4.07
CA PRO A 123 5.08 -14.92 -3.13
C PRO A 123 6.57 -14.53 -3.18
N GLU A 124 7.47 -15.50 -3.27
CA GLU A 124 8.91 -15.23 -3.28
C GLU A 124 9.36 -14.47 -4.54
N LYS A 125 8.74 -14.75 -5.69
CA LYS A 125 9.03 -14.01 -6.93
C LYS A 125 8.50 -12.57 -6.83
N SER A 126 7.32 -12.38 -6.23
CA SER A 126 6.74 -11.06 -6.00
C SER A 126 7.59 -10.23 -5.01
N ARG A 127 8.09 -10.86 -3.95
CA ARG A 127 9.00 -10.22 -2.98
C ARG A 127 10.29 -9.73 -3.65
N ARG A 128 10.91 -10.56 -4.48
CA ARG A 128 12.13 -10.18 -5.22
C ARG A 128 11.88 -9.04 -6.21
N ALA A 129 10.74 -9.05 -6.90
CA ALA A 129 10.35 -7.96 -7.78
C ALA A 129 10.17 -6.65 -6.99
N LEU A 130 9.50 -6.72 -5.83
CA LEU A 130 9.30 -5.57 -4.96
C LEU A 130 10.63 -4.93 -4.49
N GLU A 131 11.60 -5.75 -4.06
CA GLU A 131 12.91 -5.22 -3.65
C GLU A 131 13.64 -4.52 -4.80
N ARG A 132 13.62 -5.11 -6.01
CA ARG A 132 14.20 -4.47 -7.20
C ARG A 132 13.53 -3.14 -7.52
N TYR A 133 12.20 -3.07 -7.41
CA TYR A 133 11.46 -1.83 -7.62
C TYR A 133 11.80 -0.79 -6.56
N LYS A 134 11.93 -1.20 -5.30
CA LYS A 134 12.32 -0.32 -4.20
C LYS A 134 13.72 0.27 -4.39
N GLU A 135 14.66 -0.54 -4.88
CA GLU A 135 16.04 -0.11 -5.18
C GLU A 135 16.13 0.80 -6.41
N ALA A 136 15.23 0.64 -7.38
CA ALA A 136 15.19 1.45 -8.60
C ALA A 136 14.55 2.84 -8.39
N VAL A 137 13.88 3.07 -7.27
CA VAL A 137 13.22 4.35 -6.94
C VAL A 137 14.24 5.36 -6.43
N SER A 138 14.25 6.56 -7.02
CA SER A 138 15.12 7.66 -6.61
C SER A 138 14.58 8.46 -5.41
N ILE A 139 13.26 8.41 -5.16
CA ILE A 139 12.59 9.14 -4.09
C ILE A 139 12.66 8.32 -2.79
N SER A 140 13.51 8.73 -1.85
CA SER A 140 13.71 8.01 -0.59
C SER A 140 12.67 8.37 0.49
N ASN A 141 12.05 9.55 0.38
CA ASN A 141 11.10 10.09 1.34
C ASN A 141 9.76 10.40 0.66
N PRO A 142 8.61 9.93 1.18
CA PRO A 142 7.29 10.25 0.62
C PRO A 142 7.01 11.76 0.50
N MET A 143 7.61 12.58 1.37
CA MET A 143 7.41 14.04 1.35
C MET A 143 8.19 14.75 0.24
N ASP A 144 9.06 14.05 -0.49
CA ASP A 144 9.82 14.60 -1.62
C ASP A 144 9.11 14.32 -2.96
N SER A 145 7.86 13.85 -2.91
CA SER A 145 7.04 13.60 -4.09
C SER A 145 6.68 14.92 -4.80
N GLN A 146 6.72 14.90 -6.13
CA GLN A 146 6.27 16.02 -6.97
C GLN A 146 4.79 16.40 -6.74
N TYR A 147 3.98 15.47 -6.22
CA TYR A 147 2.55 15.69 -5.96
C TYR A 147 2.26 16.36 -4.62
N MET A 148 3.29 16.75 -3.87
CA MET A 148 3.09 17.47 -2.60
C MET A 148 2.38 18.81 -2.78
N GLU A 149 2.50 19.45 -3.96
CA GLU A 149 1.76 20.67 -4.30
C GLU A 149 0.24 20.43 -4.32
N ASP A 150 -0.17 19.24 -4.76
CA ASP A 150 -1.57 18.82 -4.90
C ASP A 150 -2.14 18.13 -3.65
N ILE A 151 -1.37 18.04 -2.56
CA ILE A 151 -1.80 17.30 -1.35
C ILE A 151 -3.09 17.87 -0.74
N HIS A 152 -3.38 19.15 -0.99
CA HIS A 152 -4.60 19.83 -0.56
C HIS A 152 -5.87 19.17 -1.13
N LEU A 153 -5.83 18.61 -2.34
CA LEU A 153 -6.95 17.90 -2.97
C LEU A 153 -7.41 16.66 -2.17
N LEU A 154 -6.54 16.10 -1.32
CA LEU A 154 -6.90 14.97 -0.45
C LEU A 154 -7.70 15.39 0.79
N TYR A 155 -7.68 16.68 1.13
CA TYR A 155 -8.34 17.24 2.31
C TYR A 155 -9.54 18.13 1.96
N GLU A 156 -9.71 18.46 0.68
CA GLU A 156 -10.86 19.19 0.18
C GLU A 156 -12.13 18.33 0.26
N SER A 157 -13.15 18.89 0.90
CA SER A 157 -14.48 18.29 0.98
C SER A 157 -15.22 18.45 -0.34
N ASP A 158 -16.23 17.62 -0.64
CA ASP A 158 -17.08 17.73 -1.84
C ASP A 158 -17.64 19.16 -2.10
N THR A 159 -17.66 20.02 -1.07
CA THR A 159 -18.06 21.43 -1.17
C THR A 159 -16.99 22.38 -1.71
N ASP A 160 -15.72 21.99 -1.69
CA ASP A 160 -14.58 22.79 -2.17
C ASP A 160 -14.21 22.48 -3.64
N TRP A 161 -14.69 21.34 -4.17
CA TRP A 161 -14.60 21.01 -5.59
C TRP A 161 -15.52 21.92 -6.40
N GLY A 162 -15.01 23.10 -6.78
CA GLY A 162 -15.62 23.92 -7.81
C GLY A 162 -15.93 23.05 -9.02
N ARG A 163 -17.17 23.11 -9.53
CA ARG A 163 -17.61 22.39 -10.75
C ARG A 163 -16.68 22.72 -11.92
N VAL A 164 -15.55 22.05 -12.04
CA VAL A 164 -14.78 22.01 -13.28
C VAL A 164 -15.48 20.97 -14.16
N GLY A 165 -16.04 21.46 -15.25
CA GLY A 165 -16.99 20.74 -16.09
C GLY A 165 -16.48 19.37 -16.53
N ARG A 166 -17.39 18.41 -16.56
CA ARG A 166 -17.24 17.17 -17.33
C ARG A 166 -16.91 17.58 -18.77
N HIS A 167 -15.70 17.27 -19.22
CA HIS A 167 -15.37 17.10 -20.63
C HIS A 167 -15.21 15.60 -20.90
#